data_AF-A0AA42QJ32-F1
#
_entry.id   AF-A0AA42QJ32-F1
#
_cell.length_a   1.000
_cell.length_b   1.000
_cell.length_c   1.000
_cell.angle_alpha   90.00
_cell.angle_beta   90.00
_cell.angle_gamma   90.00
#
_symmetry.space_group_name_H-M   'P 1'
#
loop_
_entity.id
_entity.type
_entity.pdbx_description
1 polymer ?
#
loop_
_entity_poly.entity_id
_entity_poly.type
_entity_poly.pdbx_seq_one_letter_code
_entity_poly.pdbx_strand_id
1 'polypeptide(L)'
;MKLSVLILPLLCVISLPALAQSYSDSRHNRDGSVDIRYSDGSSSRITRDLSKRVIAEHSDGSRSPTTSDLSGRNRSTYSDGS
;
A
#
# COMPACT_ATOMS: atom_id res chain seq x y z
N MET A 1 -7.96 54.26 -21.60
CA MET A 1 -7.02 53.21 -22.06
C MET A 1 -6.88 52.19 -20.95
N LYS A 2 -6.99 50.90 -21.31
CA LYS A 2 -6.95 49.69 -20.47
C LYS A 2 -5.50 49.22 -20.24
N LEU A 3 -5.34 48.33 -19.25
CA LEU A 3 -4.15 47.57 -18.80
C LEU A 3 -3.35 48.32 -17.71
N SER A 4 -3.04 47.76 -16.54
CA SER A 4 -2.67 46.37 -16.24
C SER A 4 -2.68 46.10 -14.72
N VAL A 5 -3.26 44.97 -14.31
CA VAL A 5 -2.60 43.94 -13.46
C VAL A 5 -2.26 44.40 -12.01
N LEU A 6 -3.11 44.23 -10.99
CA LEU A 6 -3.64 42.99 -10.42
C LEU A 6 -2.55 41.96 -9.98
N ILE A 7 -1.51 42.37 -9.23
CA ILE A 7 -0.56 41.43 -8.60
C ILE A 7 -0.15 41.92 -7.20
N LEU A 8 -1.09 41.94 -6.24
CA LEU A 8 -0.69 42.01 -4.81
C LEU A 8 -1.73 41.46 -3.81
N PRO A 9 -2.51 40.42 -4.15
CA PRO A 9 -2.93 39.47 -3.11
C PRO A 9 -2.46 38.03 -3.41
N LEU A 10 -1.46 37.85 -4.28
CA LEU A 10 -0.97 36.53 -4.70
C LEU A 10 0.16 35.97 -3.81
N LEU A 11 0.33 36.46 -2.59
CA LEU A 11 1.30 35.87 -1.68
C LEU A 11 0.59 35.40 -0.41
N CYS A 12 0.55 34.07 -0.27
CA CYS A 12 0.41 33.38 1.01
C CYS A 12 -1.01 33.00 1.50
N VAL A 13 -1.97 32.67 0.62
CA VAL A 13 -3.20 31.96 1.05
C VAL A 13 -3.24 30.49 0.64
N ILE A 14 -2.34 29.99 -0.23
CA ILE A 14 -2.51 28.62 -0.75
C ILE A 14 -1.18 27.90 -0.95
N SER A 15 -0.58 27.45 0.15
CA SER A 15 0.13 26.18 0.10
C SER A 15 0.00 25.50 1.46
N LEU A 16 -1.20 25.01 1.76
CA LEU A 16 -1.25 23.81 2.58
C LEU A 16 -0.42 22.77 1.83
N PRO A 17 0.58 22.13 2.46
CA PRO A 17 1.19 20.97 1.83
C PRO A 17 0.05 20.00 1.56
N ALA A 18 -0.11 19.61 0.30
CA ALA A 18 -1.00 18.52 -0.05
C ALA A 18 -0.54 17.33 0.82
N LEU A 19 -1.30 17.02 1.87
CA LEU A 19 -1.16 15.77 2.60
C LEU A 19 -1.31 14.71 1.53
N ALA A 20 -0.21 14.10 1.10
CA ALA A 20 -0.23 13.00 0.16
C ALA A 20 -1.12 11.93 0.80
N GLN A 21 -2.36 11.83 0.32
CA GLN A 21 -3.32 10.88 0.84
C GLN A 21 -2.78 9.50 0.48
N SER A 22 -2.20 8.81 1.45
CA SER A 22 -1.81 7.42 1.28
C SER A 22 -3.07 6.62 1.01
N TYR A 23 -3.18 6.08 -0.19
CA TYR A 23 -4.29 5.23 -0.58
C TYR A 23 -3.75 3.89 -1.06
N SER A 24 -4.53 2.84 -0.82
CA SER A 24 -4.25 1.51 -1.35
C SER A 24 -5.47 0.99 -2.08
N ASP A 25 -5.23 0.34 -3.22
CA ASP A 25 -6.25 -0.38 -3.96
C ASP A 25 -6.07 -1.88 -3.71
N SER A 26 -7.15 -2.56 -3.32
CA SER A 26 -7.14 -4.01 -3.07
C SER A 26 -8.06 -4.72 -4.03
N ARG A 27 -7.52 -5.72 -4.72
CA ARG A 27 -8.25 -6.55 -5.68
C ARG A 27 -8.29 -8.00 -5.21
N HIS A 28 -9.50 -8.54 -5.12
CA HIS A 28 -9.70 -9.97 -4.91
C HIS A 28 -9.65 -10.72 -6.24
N ASN A 29 -8.83 -11.76 -6.29
CA ASN A 29 -8.66 -12.61 -7.45
C ASN A 29 -9.51 -13.88 -7.35
N ARG A 30 -9.79 -14.51 -8.50
CA ARG A 30 -10.60 -15.73 -8.57
C ARG A 30 -9.93 -16.94 -7.92
N ASP A 31 -8.60 -16.92 -7.83
CA ASP A 31 -7.79 -17.94 -7.13
C ASP A 31 -7.82 -17.75 -5.60
N GLY A 32 -8.55 -16.77 -5.08
CA GLY A 32 -8.63 -16.45 -3.65
C GLY A 32 -7.47 -15.61 -3.13
N SER A 33 -6.53 -15.21 -3.99
CA SER A 33 -5.47 -14.26 -3.64
C SER A 33 -5.99 -12.82 -3.60
N VAL A 34 -5.25 -11.94 -2.92
CA VAL A 34 -5.53 -10.50 -2.84
C VAL A 34 -4.29 -9.75 -3.30
N ASP A 35 -4.44 -8.91 -4.31
CA ASP A 35 -3.40 -7.97 -4.74
C ASP A 35 -3.67 -6.60 -4.12
N ILE A 36 -2.65 -5.97 -3.55
CA ILE A 36 -2.70 -4.64 -2.95
C ILE A 36 -1.70 -3.76 -3.68
N ARG A 37 -2.13 -2.60 -4.17
CA ARG A 37 -1.24 -1.57 -4.72
C ARG A 37 -1.29 -0.33 -3.85
N TYR A 38 -0.13 0.19 -3.48
CA TYR A 38 -0.02 1.36 -2.65
C TYR A 38 0.27 2.60 -3.50
N SER A 39 -0.10 3.76 -2.98
CA SER A 39 0.11 5.05 -3.64
C SER A 39 1.58 5.40 -3.88
N ASP A 40 2.51 4.78 -3.16
CA ASP A 40 3.96 4.93 -3.34
C ASP A 40 4.52 4.09 -4.51
N GLY A 41 3.66 3.35 -5.21
CA GLY A 41 4.03 2.47 -6.32
C GLY A 41 4.44 1.06 -5.91
N SER A 42 4.56 0.79 -4.60
CA SER A 42 4.78 -0.57 -4.12
C SER A 42 3.52 -1.43 -4.26
N SER A 43 3.70 -2.74 -4.27
CA SER A 43 2.58 -3.68 -4.30
C SER A 43 2.84 -4.91 -3.44
N SER A 44 1.78 -5.49 -2.91
CA SER A 44 1.81 -6.76 -2.18
C SER A 44 0.82 -7.75 -2.78
N ARG A 45 1.15 -9.04 -2.76
CA ARG A 45 0.24 -10.13 -3.08
C ARG A 45 0.09 -11.05 -1.88
N ILE A 46 -1.14 -11.26 -1.45
CA ILE A 46 -1.49 -12.13 -0.34
C ILE A 46 -2.11 -13.40 -0.91
N THR A 47 -1.50 -14.53 -0.61
CA THR A 47 -2.02 -15.86 -0.95
C THR A 47 -2.33 -16.65 0.31
N ARG A 48 -3.28 -17.58 0.22
CA ARG A 48 -3.55 -18.55 1.28
C ARG A 48 -3.42 -19.95 0.70
N ASP A 49 -2.61 -20.80 1.32
CA ASP A 49 -2.52 -22.20 0.94
C ASP A 49 -3.57 -23.06 1.67
N LEU A 50 -3.69 -24.33 1.23
CA LEU A 50 -4.64 -25.29 1.78
C LEU A 50 -4.38 -25.67 3.25
N SER A 51 -3.18 -25.40 3.75
CA SER A 51 -2.78 -25.60 5.16
C SER A 51 -3.10 -24.37 6.03
N LYS A 52 -3.92 -23.43 5.53
CA LYS A 52 -4.25 -22.15 6.17
C LYS A 52 -3.06 -21.21 6.39
N ARG A 53 -1.92 -21.48 5.74
CA ARG A 53 -0.78 -20.57 5.75
C ARG A 53 -1.08 -19.40 4.84
N VAL A 54 -0.89 -18.19 5.36
CA VAL A 54 -1.00 -16.93 4.62
C VAL A 54 0.39 -16.50 4.21
N ILE A 55 0.61 -16.12 2.96
CA ILE A 55 1.89 -15.61 2.49
C ILE A 55 1.63 -14.23 1.89
N ALA A 56 2.27 -13.20 2.44
CA ALA A 56 2.35 -11.89 1.82
C ALA A 56 3.69 -11.78 1.08
N GLU A 57 3.64 -11.52 -0.22
CA GLU A 57 4.81 -11.25 -1.06
C GLU A 57 4.79 -9.78 -1.44
N HIS A 58 5.91 -9.10 -1.36
CA HIS A 58 6.03 -7.67 -1.62
C HIS A 58 6.83 -7.43 -2.91
N SER A 59 6.62 -6.28 -3.55
CA SER A 59 7.28 -5.91 -4.82
C SER A 59 8.79 -5.76 -4.71
N ASP A 60 9.31 -5.57 -3.49
CA ASP A 60 10.75 -5.55 -3.20
C ASP A 60 11.37 -6.96 -3.10
N GLY A 61 10.57 -8.02 -3.30
CA GLY A 61 10.99 -9.41 -3.18
C GLY A 61 10.90 -9.97 -1.76
N SER A 62 10.57 -9.14 -0.76
CA SER A 62 10.38 -9.61 0.61
C SER A 62 9.12 -10.46 0.76
N ARG A 63 9.16 -11.39 1.71
CA ARG A 63 8.09 -12.34 1.98
C ARG A 63 7.80 -12.44 3.47
N SER A 64 6.51 -12.41 3.79
CA SER A 64 5.99 -12.52 5.15
C SER A 64 5.00 -13.68 5.27
N PRO A 65 5.46 -14.94 5.37
CA PRO A 65 4.59 -16.06 5.69
C PRO A 65 4.08 -15.97 7.13
N THR A 66 2.80 -16.27 7.29
CA THR A 66 2.09 -16.37 8.57
C THR A 66 1.39 -17.72 8.65
N THR A 67 1.68 -18.47 9.70
CA THR A 67 1.00 -19.73 10.02
C THR A 67 0.18 -19.57 11.29
N SER A 68 -0.99 -20.20 11.33
CA SER A 68 -1.78 -20.33 12.54
C SER A 68 -1.60 -21.75 13.09
N ASP A 69 -1.24 -21.88 14.36
CA ASP A 69 -1.20 -23.19 15.01
C ASP A 69 -2.62 -23.66 15.39
N LEU A 70 -2.73 -24.92 15.85
CA LEU A 70 -4.01 -25.52 16.24
C LEU A 70 -4.67 -24.83 17.44
N SER A 71 -3.91 -24.03 18.22
CA SER A 71 -4.43 -23.21 19.32
C SER A 71 -4.91 -21.83 18.84
N GLY A 72 -4.80 -21.53 17.54
CA GLY A 72 -5.17 -20.25 16.95
C GLY A 72 -4.09 -19.18 17.08
N ARG A 73 -2.88 -19.52 17.56
CA ARG A 73 -1.77 -18.56 17.64
C ARG A 73 -1.15 -18.36 16.28
N ASN A 74 -1.00 -17.11 15.88
CA ASN A 74 -0.32 -16.75 14.64
C ASN A 74 1.19 -16.58 14.86
N ARG A 75 1.97 -17.17 13.97
CA ARG A 75 3.41 -16.95 13.84
C ARG A 75 3.69 -16.36 12.47
N SER A 76 4.29 -15.17 12.45
CA SER A 76 4.76 -14.52 11.23
C SER A 76 6.28 -14.52 11.21
N THR A 77 6.88 -14.80 10.06
CA THR A 77 8.32 -14.66 9.83
C THR A 77 8.53 -13.75 8.64
N TYR A 78 9.48 -12.82 8.74
CA TYR A 78 9.85 -11.91 7.66
C TYR A 78 11.14 -12.41 6.98
N SER A 79 11.22 -12.29 5.67
CA SER A 79 12.42 -12.60 4.89
C SER A 79 12.58 -11.53 3.81
N ASP A 80 13.80 -11.03 3.64
CA ASP A 80 14.14 -9.93 2.73
C ASP A 80 14.45 -10.35 1.29
N GLY A 81 14.30 -11.64 0.96
CA GLY A 81 14.37 -12.14 -0.42
C GLY A 81 15.79 -12.35 -0.97
N SER A 82 16.81 -12.43 -0.10
CA SER A 82 18.22 -12.70 -0.43
C SER A 82 18.46 -13.95 -1.28
#